data_AF-A0A350D5F3-F1
#
_entry.id   AF-A0A350D5F3-F1
#
_cell.length_a   1.000
_cell.length_b   1.000
_cell.length_c   1.000
_cell.angle_alpha   90.00
_cell.angle_beta   90.00
_cell.angle_gamma   90.00
#
_symmetry.space_group_name_H-M   'P 1'
#
loop_
_entity.id
_entity.type
_entity.pdbx_description
1 polymer ?
#
loop_
_entity_poly.entity_id
_entity_poly.type
_entity_poly.pdbx_seq_one_letter_code
_entity_poly.pdbx_strand_id
1 'polypeptide(L)'
;MKTGLFKFKLIAVVVFVLLIISGGLPLWQHRHYRVEVILGPGVSEVKKLSDFLPAIKGSQADTKVYILRGKEPGGQVLIIGNTHSNEPEGLLSVLIMIENAVVEKGTLYLIPFFNH
;
A
#
# COMPACT_ATOMS: atom_id res chain seq x y z
N MET A 1 21.68 -21.04 -45.59
CA MET A 1 20.53 -21.42 -44.74
C MET A 1 20.71 -21.07 -43.25
N LYS A 2 21.83 -21.38 -42.59
CA LYS A 2 22.01 -21.14 -41.13
C LYS A 2 21.95 -19.66 -40.71
N THR A 3 22.43 -18.74 -41.54
CA THR A 3 22.45 -17.29 -41.24
C THR A 3 21.07 -16.65 -41.21
N GLY A 4 20.14 -17.11 -42.07
CA GLY A 4 18.76 -16.62 -42.09
C GLY A 4 17.98 -17.05 -40.85
N LEU A 5 18.17 -18.30 -40.42
CA LEU A 5 17.58 -18.82 -39.19
C LEU A 5 18.12 -18.09 -37.94
N PHE A 6 19.42 -17.77 -37.92
CA PHE A 6 20.02 -16.99 -36.82
C PHE A 6 19.44 -15.57 -36.73
N LYS A 7 19.31 -14.87 -37.87
CA LYS A 7 18.68 -13.54 -37.93
C LYS A 7 17.23 -13.57 -37.47
N PHE A 8 16.46 -14.56 -37.91
CA PHE A 8 15.07 -14.74 -37.47
C PHE A 8 14.98 -14.94 -35.95
N LYS A 9 15.81 -15.82 -35.37
CA LYS A 9 15.85 -16.04 -33.91
C LYS A 9 16.16 -14.76 -33.14
N LEU A 10 17.12 -13.95 -33.63
CA LEU A 10 17.46 -12.68 -33.01
C LEU A 10 16.27 -11.71 -33.02
N ILE A 11 15.60 -11.58 -34.16
CA ILE A 11 14.39 -10.74 -34.28
C ILE A 11 13.30 -11.23 -33.34
N ALA A 12 13.05 -12.54 -33.29
CA ALA A 12 12.05 -13.12 -32.40
C ALA A 12 12.34 -12.84 -30.93
N VAL A 13 13.60 -12.94 -30.50
CA VAL A 13 14.02 -12.59 -29.13
C VAL A 13 13.79 -11.10 -28.85
N VAL A 14 14.17 -10.22 -29.78
CA VAL A 14 13.94 -8.78 -29.61
C VAL A 14 12.45 -8.46 -29.48
N VAL A 15 11.62 -9.02 -30.35
CA VAL A 15 10.15 -8.85 -30.27
C VAL A 15 9.61 -9.39 -28.95
N PHE A 16 10.07 -10.56 -28.50
CA PHE A 16 9.63 -11.13 -27.24
C PHE A 16 10.02 -10.28 -26.02
N VAL A 17 11.24 -9.74 -26.00
CA VAL A 17 11.70 -8.81 -24.96
C VAL A 17 10.87 -7.53 -24.98
N LEU A 18 10.58 -6.98 -26.17
CA LEU A 18 9.71 -5.80 -26.30
C LEU A 18 8.31 -6.06 -25.75
N LEU A 19 7.73 -7.24 -26.01
CA LEU A 19 6.43 -7.63 -25.47
C LEU A 19 6.45 -7.77 -23.93
N ILE A 20 7.53 -8.36 -23.37
CA ILE A 20 7.71 -8.45 -21.92
C ILE A 20 7.81 -7.05 -21.31
N ILE A 21 8.57 -6.14 -21.91
CA ILE A 21 8.72 -4.78 -21.40
C ILE A 21 7.38 -4.03 -21.50
N SER A 22 6.70 -4.12 -22.65
CA SER A 22 5.43 -3.41 -22.87
C SER A 22 4.32 -3.87 -21.93
N GLY A 23 4.26 -5.16 -21.62
CA GLY A 23 3.28 -5.70 -20.66
C GLY A 23 3.73 -5.61 -19.19
N GLY A 24 5.01 -5.85 -18.93
CA GLY A 24 5.57 -5.95 -17.59
C GLY A 24 5.82 -4.60 -16.93
N LEU A 25 6.24 -3.58 -17.67
CA LEU A 25 6.53 -2.26 -17.10
C LEU A 25 5.27 -1.59 -16.49
N PRO A 26 4.09 -1.58 -17.16
CA PRO A 26 2.87 -1.05 -16.55
C PRO A 26 2.44 -1.81 -15.30
N LEU A 27 2.54 -3.15 -15.30
CA LEU A 27 2.21 -3.98 -14.12
C LEU A 27 3.16 -3.70 -12.95
N TRP A 28 4.45 -3.54 -13.25
CA TRP A 28 5.45 -3.17 -12.26
C TRP A 28 5.17 -1.77 -11.68
N GLN A 29 4.86 -0.79 -12.54
CA GLN A 29 4.49 0.56 -12.12
C GLN A 29 3.22 0.54 -11.25
N HIS A 30 2.18 -0.20 -11.64
CA HIS A 30 0.94 -0.32 -10.89
C HIS A 30 1.17 -0.94 -9.50
N ARG A 31 1.97 -2.02 -9.42
CA ARG A 31 2.31 -2.66 -8.15
C ARG A 31 3.07 -1.74 -7.19
N HIS A 32 3.89 -0.84 -7.71
CA HIS A 32 4.71 0.08 -6.90
C HIS A 32 4.11 1.48 -6.80
N TYR A 33 2.89 1.68 -7.28
CA TYR A 33 2.21 2.95 -7.18
C TYR A 33 1.94 3.26 -5.70
N ARG A 34 2.38 4.43 -5.26
CA ARG A 34 2.20 4.88 -3.87
C ARG A 34 1.03 5.84 -3.84
N VAL A 35 -0.05 5.41 -3.19
CA VAL A 35 -1.16 6.29 -2.87
C VAL A 35 -0.71 7.25 -1.78
N GLU A 36 -0.81 8.54 -2.05
CA GLU A 36 -0.56 9.58 -1.07
C GLU A 36 -1.67 9.57 -0.01
N VAL A 37 -1.28 9.71 1.26
CA VAL A 37 -2.22 9.80 2.39
C VAL A 37 -2.06 11.18 3.00
N ILE A 38 -3.11 11.98 2.94
CA ILE A 38 -3.12 13.30 3.55
C ILE A 38 -3.34 13.13 5.06
N LEU A 39 -2.48 13.75 5.88
CA LEU A 39 -2.64 13.70 7.33
C LEU A 39 -3.69 14.73 7.75
N GLY A 40 -4.85 14.24 8.18
CA GLY A 40 -5.91 15.08 8.71
C GLY A 40 -5.56 15.71 10.06
N PRO A 41 -6.34 16.71 10.50
CA PRO A 41 -6.08 17.45 11.73
C PRO A 41 -6.15 16.60 13.01
N GLY A 42 -6.82 15.44 12.97
CA GLY A 42 -6.88 14.52 14.11
C GLY A 42 -5.68 13.58 14.22
N VAL A 43 -4.83 13.47 13.19
CA VAL A 43 -3.69 12.55 13.21
C VAL A 43 -2.64 13.06 14.18
N SER A 44 -2.42 12.30 15.26
CA SER A 44 -1.46 12.63 16.30
C SER A 44 -0.08 12.00 16.07
N GLU A 45 -0.04 10.82 15.46
CA GLU A 45 1.18 10.04 15.27
C GLU A 45 1.01 9.07 14.10
N VAL A 46 2.12 8.75 13.42
CA VAL A 46 2.18 7.67 12.44
C VAL A 46 3.27 6.70 12.86
N LYS A 47 2.90 5.44 13.09
CA LYS A 47 3.80 4.35 13.46
C LYS A 47 3.92 3.32 12.35
N LYS A 48 4.91 2.45 12.48
CA LYS A 48 5.01 1.20 11.72
C LYS A 48 4.36 0.06 12.49
N LEU A 49 3.79 -0.91 11.79
CA LEU A 49 3.24 -2.11 12.45
C LEU A 49 4.33 -2.89 13.20
N SER A 50 5.57 -2.83 12.72
CA SER A 50 6.74 -3.36 13.44
C SER A 50 7.07 -2.67 14.77
N ASP A 51 6.55 -1.48 15.05
CA ASP A 51 6.65 -0.86 16.38
C ASP A 51 5.82 -1.62 17.43
N PHE A 52 4.82 -2.40 16.98
CA PHE A 52 4.00 -3.26 17.82
C PHE A 52 4.44 -4.73 17.73
N LEU A 53 4.90 -5.19 16.56
CA LEU A 53 5.41 -6.54 16.33
C LEU A 53 6.79 -6.48 15.66
N PRO A 54 7.91 -6.40 16.41
CA PRO A 54 9.24 -6.20 15.84
C PRO A 54 9.67 -7.24 14.80
N ALA A 55 9.13 -8.46 14.86
CA ALA A 55 9.46 -9.57 13.96
C ALA A 55 9.12 -9.31 12.48
N ILE A 56 8.17 -8.41 12.18
CA ILE A 56 7.77 -8.11 10.80
C ILE A 56 8.53 -6.93 10.19
N LYS A 57 9.49 -6.35 10.91
CA LYS A 57 10.24 -5.17 10.46
C LYS A 57 10.88 -5.38 9.09
N GLY A 58 10.61 -4.47 8.16
CA GLY A 58 11.13 -4.52 6.79
C GLY A 58 10.46 -5.56 5.88
N SER A 59 9.47 -6.31 6.38
CA SER A 59 8.62 -7.15 5.52
C SER A 59 7.57 -6.30 4.79
N GLN A 60 6.90 -6.88 3.80
CA GLN A 60 5.78 -6.24 3.11
C GLN A 60 4.57 -6.00 4.03
N ALA A 61 4.48 -6.73 5.15
CA ALA A 61 3.43 -6.55 6.16
C ALA A 61 3.72 -5.39 7.13
N ASP A 62 4.88 -4.72 7.03
CA ASP A 62 5.27 -3.61 7.90
C ASP A 62 4.63 -2.29 7.46
N THR A 63 3.30 -2.25 7.54
CA THR A 63 2.45 -1.17 7.06
C THR A 63 2.39 -0.02 8.06
N LYS A 64 1.84 1.12 7.63
CA LYS A 64 1.69 2.31 8.49
C LYS A 64 0.42 2.19 9.34
N VAL A 65 0.52 2.59 10.60
CA VAL A 65 -0.59 2.75 11.54
C VAL A 65 -0.74 4.25 11.83
N TYR A 66 -1.87 4.83 11.44
CA TYR A 66 -2.20 6.22 11.72
C TYR A 66 -2.99 6.29 13.03
N ILE A 67 -2.53 7.09 13.98
CA ILE A 67 -3.07 7.13 15.34
C ILE A 67 -3.70 8.49 15.58
N LEU A 68 -4.99 8.50 15.89
CA LEU A 68 -5.75 9.69 16.26
C LEU A 68 -6.09 9.58 17.76
N ARG A 69 -5.51 10.44 18.58
CA ARG A 69 -5.71 10.46 20.05
C ARG A 69 -6.65 11.58 20.45
N GLY A 70 -7.68 11.25 21.20
CA GLY A 70 -8.54 12.24 21.84
C GLY A 70 -7.86 12.95 23.00
N LYS A 71 -8.47 14.07 23.43
CA LYS A 71 -8.00 14.86 24.58
C LYS A 71 -8.39 14.22 25.91
N GLU A 72 -9.46 13.42 25.91
CA GLU A 72 -9.97 12.74 27.10
C GLU A 72 -9.75 11.22 27.03
N PRO A 73 -9.63 10.54 28.19
CA PRO A 73 -9.60 9.08 28.23
C PRO A 73 -10.91 8.49 27.69
N GLY A 74 -10.81 7.34 27.02
CA GLY A 74 -11.95 6.67 26.39
C GLY A 74 -11.56 5.33 25.78
N GLY A 75 -12.48 4.74 25.02
CA GLY A 75 -12.26 3.47 24.35
C GLY A 75 -11.18 3.51 23.27
N GLN A 76 -10.72 2.34 22.86
CA GLN A 76 -9.77 2.18 21.76
C GLN A 76 -10.40 1.37 20.64
N VAL A 77 -10.25 1.85 19.40
CA VAL A 77 -10.79 1.19 18.20
C VAL A 77 -9.67 1.03 17.18
N LEU A 78 -9.60 -0.15 16.58
CA LEU A 78 -8.72 -0.46 15.45
C LEU A 78 -9.58 -0.68 14.21
N ILE A 79 -9.30 0.06 13.14
CA ILE A 79 -9.93 -0.12 11.84
C ILE A 79 -8.86 -0.45 10.81
N ILE A 80 -9.09 -1.54 10.09
CA ILE A 80 -8.20 -2.07 9.07
C ILE A 80 -8.97 -2.10 7.76
N GLY A 81 -8.40 -1.51 6.72
CA GLY A 81 -8.88 -1.58 5.35
C GLY A 81 -7.91 -2.36 4.48
N ASN A 82 -8.42 -2.82 3.33
CA ASN A 82 -7.61 -3.46 2.30
C ASN A 82 -6.87 -4.72 2.80
N THR A 83 -7.58 -5.58 3.53
CA THR A 83 -7.07 -6.91 3.90
C THR A 83 -6.86 -7.79 2.66
N HIS A 84 -7.74 -7.65 1.68
CA HIS A 84 -7.46 -8.06 0.31
C HIS A 84 -7.24 -6.81 -0.55
N SER A 85 -6.16 -6.79 -1.34
CA SER A 85 -5.76 -5.61 -2.11
C SER A 85 -6.79 -5.22 -3.20
N ASN A 86 -7.71 -6.11 -3.54
CA ASN A 86 -8.80 -5.91 -4.50
C ASN A 86 -10.12 -5.40 -3.86
N GLU A 87 -10.13 -5.08 -2.57
CA GLU A 87 -11.27 -4.48 -1.86
C GLU A 87 -10.97 -3.00 -1.53
N PRO A 88 -11.03 -2.09 -2.54
CA PRO A 88 -10.59 -0.69 -2.39
C PRO A 88 -11.56 0.18 -1.58
N GLU A 89 -12.80 -0.24 -1.37
CA GLU A 89 -13.80 0.50 -0.58
C GLU A 89 -13.40 0.58 0.91
N GLY A 90 -12.79 -0.48 1.44
CA GLY A 90 -12.26 -0.48 2.81
C GLY A 90 -11.05 0.45 2.94
N LEU A 91 -10.17 0.44 1.93
CA LEU A 91 -9.05 1.38 1.83
C LEU A 91 -9.54 2.83 1.86
N LEU A 92 -10.46 3.16 0.95
CA LEU A 92 -10.97 4.53 0.78
C LEU A 92 -11.68 5.02 2.04
N SER A 93 -12.49 4.17 2.69
CA SER A 93 -13.16 4.50 3.94
C SER A 93 -12.16 4.88 5.04
N VAL A 94 -11.06 4.12 5.18
CA VAL A 94 -10.03 4.41 6.17
C VAL A 94 -9.25 5.69 5.81
N LEU A 95 -8.98 5.95 4.52
CA LEU A 95 -8.37 7.21 4.10
C LEU A 95 -9.24 8.43 4.45
N ILE A 96 -10.54 8.37 4.19
CA ILE A 96 -11.48 9.46 4.55
C ILE A 96 -11.44 9.72 6.05
N MET A 97 -11.38 8.67 6.88
CA MET A 97 -11.24 8.82 8.34
C MET A 97 -9.91 9.47 8.73
N ILE A 98 -8.79 9.05 8.13
CA ILE A 98 -7.46 9.65 8.40
C ILE A 98 -7.47 11.15 8.09
N GLU A 99 -8.09 11.52 6.98
CA GLU A 99 -8.09 12.89 6.47
C GLU A 99 -9.02 13.83 7.23
N ASN A 100 -10.11 13.32 7.82
CA ASN A 100 -11.20 14.17 8.33
C ASN A 100 -11.57 13.92 9.79
N ALA A 101 -11.29 12.74 10.36
CA ALA A 101 -11.75 12.44 11.71
C ALA A 101 -10.95 13.22 12.76
N VAL A 102 -11.66 13.75 13.76
CA VAL A 102 -11.08 14.35 14.96
C VAL A 102 -11.68 13.61 16.16
N VAL A 103 -10.83 12.94 16.93
CA VAL A 103 -11.25 12.15 18.09
C VAL A 103 -11.32 13.06 19.31
N GLU A 104 -12.42 13.05 20.04
CA GLU A 104 -12.55 13.80 21.30
C GLU A 104 -12.10 12.97 22.50
N LYS A 105 -12.52 11.70 22.58
CA LYS A 105 -12.21 10.78 23.67
C LYS A 105 -11.69 9.44 23.15
N GLY A 106 -10.66 8.91 23.81
CA GLY A 106 -10.09 7.60 23.46
C GLY A 106 -9.06 7.65 22.32
N THR A 107 -8.93 6.56 21.56
CA THR A 107 -7.92 6.46 20.49
C THR A 107 -8.43 5.62 19.32
N LEU A 108 -8.20 6.13 18.11
CA LEU A 108 -8.49 5.44 16.87
C LEU A 108 -7.17 5.08 16.16
N TYR A 109 -6.99 3.79 15.88
CA TYR A 109 -5.87 3.24 15.12
C TYR A 109 -6.38 2.87 13.73
N LEU A 110 -5.76 3.42 12.69
CA LEU A 110 -6.20 3.29 11.30
C LEU A 110 -5.09 2.69 10.44
N ILE A 111 -5.41 1.63 9.70
CA ILE A 111 -4.50 0.97 8.75
C ILE A 111 -5.19 0.86 7.38
N PRO A 112 -4.93 1.79 6.44
CA PRO A 112 -5.63 1.81 5.14
C PRO A 112 -5.08 0.79 4.13
N PHE A 113 -3.81 0.42 4.25
CA PHE A 113 -3.13 -0.55 3.39
C PHE A 113 -2.62 -1.69 4.27
N PHE A 114 -3.46 -2.70 4.54
CA PHE A 114 -3.03 -3.83 5.34
C PHE A 114 -2.24 -4.86 4.52
N ASN A 115 -2.60 -5.03 3.25
CA ASN A 115 -2.00 -6.01 2.35
C ASN A 115 -1.42 -5.32 1.11
N HIS A 116 -0.09 -5.27 1.04
CA HIS A 116 0.69 -4.40 0.15
C HIS A 116 1.33 -5.13 -1.03
#